data_AF-A0A3B7MKT3-F1
#
_entry.id   AF-A0A3B7MKT3-F1
#
_cell.length_a   1.000
_cell.length_b   1.000
_cell.length_c   1.000
_cell.angle_alpha   90.00
_cell.angle_beta   90.00
_cell.angle_gamma   90.00
#
_symmetry.space_group_name_H-M   'P 1'
#
loop_
_entity.id
_entity.type
_entity.pdbx_description
1 polymer ?
#
loop_
_entity_poly.entity_id
_entity_poly.type
_entity_poly.pdbx_seq_one_letter_code
_entity_poly.pdbx_strand_id
1 'polypeptide(L)'
;MITSSWTGFGSETIITVRNGKVVGRSFVYKKSEHNGTAWVSTVLEEWTETEAQLGTHDLMAAPVTLDVIYDKAMNDWLQKRDKVSIYFEANNNGMISLCGYVPDGCQDDCLRGIHIGFIEGI
;
A
#
# COMPACT_ATOMS: atom_id res chain seq x y z
N MET A 1 -2.99 1.14 3.00
CA MET A 1 -2.01 0.47 2.11
C MET A 1 -0.99 -0.22 2.96
N ILE A 2 -0.54 -1.41 2.56
CA ILE A 2 0.41 -2.22 3.32
C ILE A 2 1.54 -2.75 2.45
N THR A 3 2.72 -2.92 3.03
CA THR A 3 3.84 -3.66 2.43
C THR A 3 4.40 -4.65 3.43
N SER A 4 4.98 -5.75 2.93
CA SER A 4 5.62 -6.77 3.75
C SER A 4 6.72 -7.46 2.95
N SER A 5 7.88 -7.65 3.58
CA SER A 5 9.01 -8.41 3.06
C SER A 5 9.20 -9.67 3.89
N TRP A 6 9.71 -10.74 3.27
CA TRP A 6 10.06 -11.99 3.94
C TRP A 6 11.16 -11.79 5.02
N THR A 7 11.98 -10.73 4.88
CA THR A 7 13.00 -10.34 5.86
C THR A 7 12.42 -9.68 7.12
N GLY A 8 11.09 -9.52 7.18
CA GLY A 8 10.38 -9.02 8.35
C GLY A 8 10.08 -7.52 8.34
N PHE A 9 10.49 -6.79 7.32
CA PHE A 9 10.10 -5.37 7.17
C PHE A 9 8.68 -5.24 6.65
N GLY A 10 7.95 -4.24 7.11
CA GLY A 10 6.64 -3.91 6.58
C GLY A 10 6.23 -2.48 6.91
N SER A 11 5.34 -1.94 6.10
CA SER A 11 4.78 -0.61 6.32
C SER A 11 3.27 -0.61 6.23
N GLU A 12 2.65 0.37 6.90
CA GLU A 12 1.24 0.70 6.77
C GLU A 12 1.10 2.19 6.51
N THR A 13 0.32 2.55 5.49
CA THR A 13 -0.11 3.93 5.26
C THR A 13 -1.63 3.99 5.27
N ILE A 14 -2.21 4.85 6.11
CA ILE A 14 -3.63 5.15 6.12
C ILE A 14 -3.83 6.50 5.45
N ILE A 15 -4.77 6.57 4.50
CA ILE A 15 -5.15 7.83 3.85
C ILE A 15 -6.60 8.11 4.22
N THR A 16 -6.82 9.27 4.82
CA THR A 16 -8.16 9.74 5.18
C THR A 16 -8.71 10.61 4.07
N VAL A 17 -9.85 10.21 3.51
CA VAL A 17 -10.54 10.94 2.45
C VAL A 17 -11.89 11.42 2.97
N ARG A 18 -12.21 12.69 2.73
CA ARG A 18 -13.51 13.29 3.05
C ARG A 18 -14.01 14.07 1.86
N ASN A 19 -15.24 13.82 1.43
CA ASN A 19 -15.88 14.48 0.28
C ASN A 19 -15.00 14.43 -0.99
N GLY A 20 -14.39 13.29 -1.26
CA GLY A 20 -13.50 13.10 -2.42
C GLY A 20 -12.13 13.78 -2.31
N LYS A 21 -11.80 14.42 -1.19
CA LYS A 21 -10.50 15.08 -0.96
C LYS A 21 -9.70 14.35 0.11
N VAL A 22 -8.40 14.14 -0.12
CA VAL A 22 -7.49 13.66 0.92
C VAL A 22 -7.34 14.75 1.98
N VAL A 23 -7.59 14.41 3.24
CA VAL A 23 -7.54 15.32 4.40
C VAL A 23 -6.54 14.89 5.45
N GLY A 24 -5.94 13.72 5.30
CA GLY A 24 -4.90 13.26 6.21
C GLY A 24 -4.20 12.00 5.72
N ARG A 25 -3.01 11.77 6.25
CA ARG A 25 -2.21 10.58 5.99
C ARG A 25 -1.48 10.19 7.28
N SER A 26 -1.44 8.90 7.60
CA SER A 26 -0.59 8.38 8.67
C SER A 26 0.25 7.23 8.14
N PHE A 27 1.44 7.06 8.71
CA PHE A 27 2.40 6.09 8.26
C PHE A 27 3.12 5.44 9.43
N VAL A 28 3.32 4.13 9.33
CA VAL A 28 4.14 3.34 10.26
C VAL A 28 5.01 2.39 9.46
N TYR A 29 6.32 2.40 9.73
CA TYR A 29 7.29 1.42 9.27
C TYR A 29 7.78 0.58 10.43
N LYS A 30 7.76 -0.75 10.27
CA LYS A 30 8.10 -1.70 11.33
C LYS A 30 9.00 -2.81 10.82
N LYS A 31 9.78 -3.38 11.73
CA LYS A 31 10.53 -4.62 11.55
C LYS A 31 10.01 -5.66 12.53
N SER A 32 9.62 -6.82 12.01
CA SER A 32 9.22 -7.99 12.77
C SER A 32 10.34 -9.02 12.78
N GLU A 33 10.78 -9.46 13.96
CA GLU A 33 11.85 -10.44 14.12
C GLU A 33 11.51 -11.46 15.22
N HIS A 34 11.97 -12.69 15.05
CA HIS A 34 11.74 -13.75 16.03
C HIS A 34 12.82 -13.72 17.12
N ASN A 35 12.43 -13.52 18.38
CA ASN A 35 13.39 -13.41 19.50
C ASN A 35 13.74 -14.75 20.16
N GLY A 36 13.32 -15.88 19.56
CA GLY A 36 13.48 -17.23 20.11
C GLY A 36 12.21 -17.81 20.73
N THR A 37 11.28 -16.95 21.17
CA THR A 37 10.02 -17.37 21.80
C THR A 37 8.79 -16.83 21.07
N ALA A 38 8.89 -15.63 20.48
CA ALA A 38 7.80 -14.98 19.78
C ALA A 38 8.33 -14.05 18.67
N TRP A 39 7.45 -13.71 17.75
CA TRP A 39 7.65 -12.60 16.84
C TRP A 39 7.45 -11.28 17.60
N VAL A 40 8.44 -10.40 17.52
CA VAL A 40 8.42 -9.06 18.11
C VAL A 40 8.47 -8.04 16.98
N SER A 41 7.64 -7.00 17.05
CA SER A 41 7.65 -5.92 16.07
C SER A 41 8.18 -4.63 16.70
N THR A 42 9.14 -4.00 16.03
CA THR A 42 9.72 -2.71 16.43
C THR A 42 9.34 -1.66 15.39
N VAL A 43 8.77 -0.54 15.84
CA VAL A 43 8.51 0.63 14.99
C VAL A 43 9.84 1.33 14.73
N LEU A 44 10.17 1.49 13.45
CA LEU A 44 11.38 2.17 12.99
C LEU A 44 11.11 3.62 12.61
N GLU A 45 9.92 3.89 12.09
CA GLU A 45 9.48 5.23 11.70
C GLU A 45 7.97 5.33 11.83
N GLU A 46 7.47 6.48 12.30
CA GLU A 46 6.05 6.77 12.41
C GLU A 46 5.83 8.28 12.28
N TRP A 47 4.85 8.66 11.46
CA TRP A 47 4.47 10.06 11.30
C TRP A 47 3.03 10.20 10.85
N THR A 48 2.52 11.44 10.96
CA THR A 48 1.20 11.82 10.48
C THR A 48 1.27 13.14 9.74
N GLU A 49 0.37 13.31 8.78
CA GLU A 49 0.16 14.54 8.05
C GLU A 49 -1.31 14.93 8.17
N THR A 50 -1.52 16.16 8.61
CA THR A 50 -2.80 16.85 8.48
C THR A 50 -2.98 17.36 7.05
N GLU A 51 -4.18 17.85 6.72
CA GLU A 51 -4.47 18.48 5.42
C GLU A 51 -3.44 19.56 5.04
N ALA A 52 -2.93 20.33 6.00
CA ALA A 52 -1.93 21.38 5.77
C ALA A 52 -0.50 20.86 5.52
N GLN A 53 -0.24 19.59 5.85
CA GLN A 53 1.07 18.95 5.79
C GLN A 53 1.13 17.83 4.74
N LEU A 54 0.07 17.64 3.96
CA LEU A 54 -0.02 16.56 2.98
C LEU A 54 1.14 16.64 1.98
N GLY A 55 1.86 15.53 1.85
CA GLY A 55 2.97 15.41 0.90
C GLY A 55 4.28 16.03 1.39
N THR A 56 4.41 16.32 2.69
CA THR A 56 5.69 16.78 3.28
C THR A 56 6.68 15.64 3.51
N HIS A 57 6.20 14.40 3.64
CA HIS A 57 7.03 13.21 3.69
C HIS A 57 7.11 12.56 2.32
N ASP A 58 8.33 12.50 1.81
CA ASP A 58 8.71 11.74 0.63
C ASP A 58 8.93 10.29 1.07
N LEU A 59 7.94 9.40 0.88
CA LEU A 59 8.06 7.94 0.69
C LEU A 59 6.72 7.17 0.96
N MET A 60 6.69 5.93 0.49
CA MET A 60 5.80 4.79 0.81
C MET A 60 4.28 4.84 0.57
N ALA A 61 3.71 5.97 0.15
CA ALA A 61 2.44 6.00 -0.60
C ALA A 61 2.02 7.45 -0.89
N ALA A 62 1.74 7.78 -2.15
CA ALA A 62 1.21 9.09 -2.50
C ALA A 62 -0.16 9.34 -1.81
N PRO A 63 -0.46 10.57 -1.36
CA PRO A 63 -1.76 10.90 -0.78
C PRO A 63 -2.85 10.92 -1.87
N VAL A 64 -3.34 9.75 -2.26
CA VAL A 64 -4.28 9.55 -3.36
C VAL A 64 -5.62 8.99 -2.88
N THR A 65 -6.69 9.29 -3.63
CA THR A 65 -8.02 8.74 -3.39
C THR A 65 -8.19 7.36 -4.02
N LEU A 66 -9.28 6.67 -3.70
CA LEU A 66 -9.66 5.45 -4.40
C LEU A 66 -9.87 5.69 -5.89
N ASP A 67 -10.48 6.80 -6.30
CA ASP A 67 -10.69 7.09 -7.73
C ASP A 67 -9.37 7.11 -8.52
N VAL A 68 -8.32 7.72 -7.96
CA VAL A 68 -6.98 7.71 -8.55
C VAL A 68 -6.38 6.30 -8.59
N ILE A 69 -6.65 5.48 -7.58
CA ILE A 69 -6.22 4.07 -7.54
C ILE A 69 -6.93 3.26 -8.64
N TYR A 70 -8.24 3.42 -8.81
CA TYR A 70 -9.00 2.73 -9.85
C TYR A 70 -8.60 3.19 -11.26
N ASP A 71 -8.32 4.49 -11.43
CA ASP A 71 -7.79 5.03 -12.69
C ASP A 71 -6.44 4.38 -13.04
N LYS A 72 -5.50 4.30 -12.08
CA LYS A 72 -4.22 3.61 -12.27
C LYS A 72 -4.38 2.11 -12.51
N ALA A 73 -5.30 1.47 -11.80
CA ALA A 73 -5.60 0.05 -12.00
C ALA A 73 -6.03 -0.21 -13.44
N MET A 74 -6.97 0.59 -13.94
CA MET A 74 -7.53 0.44 -15.28
C MET A 74 -6.51 0.83 -16.36
N ASN A 75 -5.88 2.00 -16.26
CA ASN A 75 -5.10 2.58 -17.35
C ASN A 75 -3.62 2.18 -17.34
N ASP A 76 -3.12 1.66 -16.24
CA ASP A 76 -1.74 1.23 -16.10
C ASP A 76 -1.67 -0.21 -15.58
N TRP A 77 -1.94 -0.47 -14.31
CA TRP A 77 -1.51 -1.71 -13.66
C TRP A 77 -2.12 -3.00 -14.23
N LEU A 78 -3.38 -2.99 -14.67
CA LEU A 78 -4.07 -4.17 -15.20
C LEU A 78 -4.07 -4.25 -16.73
N GLN A 79 -3.30 -3.38 -17.40
CA GLN A 79 -3.13 -3.46 -18.85
C GLN A 79 -2.43 -4.77 -19.23
N LYS A 80 -2.90 -5.39 -20.33
CA LYS A 80 -2.29 -6.59 -20.90
C LYS A 80 -0.85 -6.28 -21.32
N ARG A 81 0.11 -7.07 -20.82
CA ARG A 81 1.53 -6.97 -21.14
C ARG A 81 2.12 -8.36 -21.30
N ASP A 82 3.17 -8.46 -22.11
CA ASP A 82 3.95 -9.68 -22.20
C ASP A 82 4.98 -9.75 -21.05
N LYS A 83 5.32 -10.97 -20.63
CA LYS A 83 6.33 -11.26 -19.59
C LYS A 83 6.03 -10.63 -18.22
N VAL A 84 4.76 -10.59 -17.85
CA VAL A 84 4.32 -10.19 -16.52
C VAL A 84 3.23 -11.12 -16.02
N SER A 85 3.16 -11.26 -14.71
CA SER A 85 2.01 -11.83 -14.00
C SER A 85 1.14 -10.71 -13.43
N ILE A 86 -0.15 -10.70 -13.77
CA ILE A 86 -1.12 -9.70 -13.27
C ILE A 86 -1.82 -10.25 -12.03
N TYR A 87 -1.99 -9.41 -11.01
CA TYR A 87 -2.66 -9.73 -9.75
C TYR A 87 -3.82 -8.77 -9.53
N PHE A 88 -4.97 -9.34 -9.19
CA PHE A 88 -6.18 -8.60 -8.84
C PHE A 88 -6.98 -9.34 -7.77
N GLU A 89 -7.29 -8.65 -6.69
CA GLU A 89 -8.16 -9.12 -5.62
C GLU A 89 -9.06 -7.99 -5.15
N ALA A 90 -10.27 -8.34 -4.71
CA ALA A 90 -11.31 -7.40 -4.30
C ALA A 90 -11.88 -7.74 -2.90
N ASN A 91 -10.98 -8.01 -1.95
CA ASN A 91 -11.35 -8.52 -0.62
C ASN A 91 -11.80 -7.42 0.37
N ASN A 92 -11.88 -6.16 -0.06
CA ASN A 92 -12.41 -5.05 0.75
C ASN A 92 -13.89 -4.81 0.45
N ASN A 93 -14.76 -5.77 0.77
CA ASN A 93 -16.20 -5.72 0.45
C ASN A 93 -16.49 -5.51 -1.05
N GLY A 94 -15.73 -6.19 -1.91
CA GLY A 94 -15.84 -6.04 -3.37
C GLY A 94 -15.01 -4.89 -3.94
N MET A 95 -14.31 -4.11 -3.10
CA MET A 95 -13.33 -3.12 -3.54
C MET A 95 -11.93 -3.72 -3.58
N ILE A 96 -11.04 -3.12 -4.39
CA ILE A 96 -9.65 -3.55 -4.58
C ILE A 96 -8.94 -3.76 -3.23
N SER A 97 -8.38 -4.95 -3.04
CA SER A 97 -7.43 -5.27 -1.98
C SER A 97 -6.02 -5.48 -2.54
N LEU A 98 -5.89 -6.04 -3.74
CA LEU A 98 -4.61 -6.18 -4.43
C LEU A 98 -4.82 -5.83 -5.91
N CYS A 99 -3.95 -5.01 -6.47
CA CYS A 99 -3.99 -4.70 -7.90
C CYS A 99 -2.59 -4.36 -8.39
N GLY A 100 -2.09 -5.07 -9.38
CA GLY A 100 -0.74 -4.82 -9.88
C GLY A 100 -0.25 -5.86 -10.88
N TYR A 101 1.01 -5.70 -11.27
CA TYR A 101 1.72 -6.73 -12.03
C TYR A 101 3.14 -6.92 -11.49
N VAL A 102 3.68 -8.11 -11.74
CA VAL A 102 5.07 -8.46 -11.42
C VAL A 102 5.75 -8.91 -12.72
N PRO A 103 6.88 -8.32 -13.12
CA PRO A 103 7.66 -8.83 -14.25
C PRO A 103 8.15 -10.26 -14.03
N ASP A 104 8.15 -11.07 -15.08
CA ASP A 104 8.63 -12.45 -15.01
C ASP A 104 10.12 -12.48 -14.60
N GLY A 105 10.46 -13.43 -13.73
CA GLY A 105 11.83 -13.56 -13.20
C GLY A 105 12.18 -12.55 -12.10
N CYS A 106 11.23 -11.73 -11.65
CA CYS A 106 11.44 -10.87 -10.49
C CYS A 106 11.30 -11.66 -9.19
N GLN A 107 12.28 -11.54 -8.29
CA GLN A 107 12.44 -12.45 -7.16
C GLN A 107 11.93 -11.89 -5.84
N ASP A 108 12.04 -10.57 -5.59
CA ASP A 108 11.70 -9.98 -4.29
C ASP A 108 11.16 -8.55 -4.43
N ASP A 109 10.09 -8.22 -3.69
CA ASP A 109 9.48 -6.88 -3.60
C ASP A 109 9.20 -6.15 -4.94
N CYS A 110 8.71 -6.90 -5.94
CA CYS A 110 8.61 -6.42 -7.31
C CYS A 110 7.22 -5.91 -7.76
N LEU A 111 6.22 -5.96 -6.88
CA LEU A 111 4.84 -5.59 -7.25
C LEU A 111 4.79 -4.14 -7.74
N ARG A 112 4.39 -3.96 -9.00
CA ARG A 112 4.04 -2.67 -9.57
C ARG A 112 2.53 -2.50 -9.45
N GLY A 113 2.11 -1.84 -8.37
CA GLY A 113 0.70 -1.72 -8.04
C GLY A 113 0.48 -1.31 -6.59
N ILE A 114 -0.58 -1.82 -6.01
CA ILE A 114 -1.04 -1.46 -4.67
C ILE A 114 -1.58 -2.69 -3.94
N HIS A 115 -1.34 -2.71 -2.61
CA HIS A 115 -2.01 -3.60 -1.68
C HIS A 115 -2.71 -2.75 -0.61
N ILE A 116 -4.03 -2.89 -0.53
CA ILE A 116 -4.91 -2.19 0.40
C ILE A 116 -5.41 -3.20 1.44
N GLY A 117 -4.85 -3.13 2.66
CA GLY A 117 -5.23 -4.02 3.75
C GLY A 117 -6.65 -3.83 4.27
N PHE A 118 -7.18 -2.59 4.21
CA PHE A 118 -8.55 -2.30 4.61
C PHE A 118 -9.09 -1.04 3.91
N ILE A 119 -10.41 -0.96 3.78
CA ILE A 119 -11.17 0.24 3.42
C ILE A 119 -12.35 0.33 4.38
N GLU A 120 -12.49 1.47 5.04
CA GLU A 120 -13.56 1.71 6.02
C GLU A 120 -14.26 3.03 5.70
N GLY A 121 -15.59 3.03 5.77
CA GLY A 121 -16.41 4.23 5.66
C GLY A 121 -16.51 4.93 7.01
N ILE A 122 -16.52 6.26 7.00
CA ILE A 122 -16.63 7.12 8.20
C ILE A 122 -18.02 7.76 8.22
#